data_AF-A0A2M7Z5B8-F1
#
_entry.id   AF-A0A2M7Z5B8-F1
#
_cell.length_a   1.000
_cell.length_b   1.000
_cell.length_c   1.000
_cell.angle_alpha   90.00
_cell.angle_beta   90.00
_cell.angle_gamma   90.00
#
_symmetry.space_group_name_H-M   'P 1'
#
loop_
_entity.id
_entity.type
_entity.pdbx_description
1 polymer ?
#
loop_
_entity_poly.entity_id
_entity_poly.type
_entity_poly.pdbx_seq_one_letter_code
_entity_poly.pdbx_strand_id
1 'polypeptide(L)'
;MLKLEDRKEVITEKLDKILEEQKGSPFKNFKNLEVLKNLEEKIPEEVKEAIRKAQENTLKRLQGDLEKMSPEDQEKFKEYIERISGEKEKHLEILENLKAKIKEAPLTPIRIELKERLEEGKVKVIERIEVRERERATEEIQVCTLEWDPVCGKDGKTYSNECFAKLAGVEMDYKGKCKEKECQTDADCPQPLCGPVMPGRPQPLCIGVKSKCIEGKCQIQQIQPIQVIPEKE
;
A
#
# COMPACT_ATOMS: atom_id res chain seq x y z
N MET A 1 40.20 18.20 20.12
CA MET A 1 39.18 17.15 19.89
C MET A 1 37.97 17.51 20.73
N LEU A 2 36.80 17.69 20.11
CA LEU A 2 35.54 17.86 20.87
C LEU A 2 35.26 16.55 21.63
N LYS A 3 34.84 16.65 22.90
CA LYS A 3 34.45 15.46 23.66
C LYS A 3 33.19 14.85 23.05
N LEU A 4 32.96 13.56 23.31
CA LEU A 4 31.83 12.84 22.73
C LEU A 4 30.49 13.44 23.22
N GLU A 5 30.46 13.93 24.46
CA GLU A 5 29.34 14.67 25.05
C GLU A 5 29.04 15.96 24.27
N ASP A 6 30.05 16.78 24.00
CA ASP A 6 29.91 18.03 23.24
C ASP A 6 29.36 17.78 21.83
N ARG A 7 29.75 16.66 21.19
CA ARG A 7 29.26 16.31 19.85
C ARG A 7 27.77 15.91 19.87
N LYS A 8 27.32 15.23 20.93
CA LYS A 8 25.90 14.84 21.08
C LYS A 8 25.02 16.07 21.25
N GLU A 9 25.42 17.01 22.09
CA GLU A 9 24.69 18.26 22.32
C GLU A 9 24.56 19.09 21.04
N VAL A 10 25.66 19.25 20.30
CA VAL A 10 25.66 19.95 19.01
C VAL A 10 24.75 19.26 17.97
N ILE A 11 24.67 17.92 17.97
CA ILE A 11 23.77 17.18 17.08
C ILE A 11 22.32 17.43 17.47
N THR A 12 21.98 17.30 18.76
CA THR A 12 20.62 17.56 19.26
C THR A 12 20.18 18.98 18.94
N GLU A 13 21.00 20.00 19.23
CA GLU A 13 20.67 21.41 18.95
C GLU A 13 20.42 21.68 17.46
N LYS A 14 21.28 21.15 16.59
CA LYS A 14 21.10 21.29 15.15
C LYS A 14 19.82 20.61 14.67
N LEU A 15 19.53 19.41 15.20
CA LEU A 15 18.34 18.68 14.84
C LEU A 15 17.08 19.41 15.33
N ASP A 16 17.08 19.89 16.56
CA ASP A 16 15.98 20.67 17.13
C ASP A 16 15.70 21.94 16.33
N LYS A 17 16.75 22.67 15.94
CA LYS A 17 16.62 23.86 15.10
C LYS A 17 15.98 23.53 13.75
N ILE A 18 16.43 22.46 13.10
CA ILE A 18 15.85 22.02 11.83
C ILE A 18 14.36 21.71 12.02
N LEU A 19 14.00 20.91 13.04
CA LEU A 19 12.62 20.51 13.30
C LEU A 19 11.69 21.69 13.62
N GLU A 20 12.20 22.70 14.34
CA GLU A 20 11.47 23.93 14.66
C GLU A 20 11.22 24.82 13.44
N GLU A 21 12.27 25.09 12.66
CA GLU A 21 12.24 26.00 11.52
C GLU A 21 11.50 25.42 10.31
N GLN A 22 11.25 24.11 10.29
CA GLN A 22 10.46 23.48 9.23
C GLN A 22 9.05 24.08 9.14
N LYS A 23 8.69 24.53 7.93
CA LYS A 23 7.30 24.85 7.59
C LYS A 23 6.51 23.56 7.55
N GLY A 24 5.32 23.55 8.15
CA GLY A 24 4.50 22.33 8.20
C GLY A 24 3.09 22.61 8.67
N SER A 25 2.30 21.53 8.77
CA SER A 25 0.97 21.58 9.35
C SER A 25 1.02 21.88 10.86
N PRO A 26 -0.12 22.18 11.50
CA PRO A 26 -0.21 22.27 12.96
C PRO A 26 0.25 21.01 13.71
N PHE A 27 0.27 19.86 13.02
CA PHE A 27 0.68 18.56 13.58
C PHE A 27 2.09 18.14 13.16
N LYS A 28 2.91 19.07 12.65
CA LYS A 28 4.27 18.78 12.18
C LYS A 28 5.13 18.07 13.23
N ASN A 29 4.97 18.43 14.50
CA ASN A 29 5.74 17.84 15.60
C ASN A 29 5.41 16.35 15.80
N PHE A 30 4.17 15.93 15.52
CA PHE A 30 3.81 14.51 15.51
C PHE A 30 4.52 13.75 14.38
N LYS A 31 4.55 14.31 13.16
CA LYS A 31 5.24 13.69 12.03
C LYS A 31 6.76 13.67 12.22
N ASN A 32 7.31 14.73 12.81
CA ASN A 32 8.73 14.81 13.18
C ASN A 32 9.13 13.68 14.14
N LEU A 33 8.29 13.34 15.11
CA LEU A 33 8.54 12.23 16.04
C LEU A 33 8.60 10.88 15.33
N GLU A 34 7.74 10.63 14.35
CA GLU A 34 7.81 9.43 13.51
C GLU A 34 9.15 9.34 12.78
N VAL A 35 9.60 10.45 12.18
CA VAL A 35 10.90 10.51 11.49
C VAL A 35 12.06 10.25 12.45
N LEU A 36 12.03 10.86 13.65
CA LEU A 36 13.07 10.67 14.65
C LEU A 36 13.13 9.24 15.16
N LYS A 37 11.98 8.57 15.34
CA LYS A 37 11.92 7.15 15.70
C LYS A 37 12.55 6.28 14.62
N ASN A 38 12.20 6.54 13.36
CA ASN A 38 12.75 5.80 12.22
C ASN A 38 14.25 6.04 12.05
N LEU A 39 14.73 7.21 12.44
CA LEU A 39 16.15 7.52 12.47
C LEU A 39 16.86 6.77 13.60
N GLU A 40 16.27 6.72 14.81
CA GLU A 40 16.84 6.03 15.98
C GLU A 40 17.15 4.55 15.70
N GLU A 41 16.29 3.86 14.96
CA GLU A 41 16.48 2.45 14.58
C GLU A 41 17.66 2.24 13.61
N LYS A 42 18.01 3.26 12.82
CA LYS A 42 18.99 3.18 11.74
C LYS A 42 20.37 3.71 12.10
N ILE A 43 20.51 4.31 13.27
CA ILE A 43 21.77 4.93 13.70
C ILE A 43 22.51 4.08 14.76
N PRO A 44 23.84 4.25 14.86
CA PRO A 44 24.64 3.64 15.91
C PRO A 44 24.24 4.09 17.33
N GLU A 45 24.43 3.21 18.32
CA GLU A 45 24.09 3.45 19.74
C GLU A 45 24.70 4.73 20.30
N GLU A 46 25.89 5.12 19.83
CA GLU A 46 26.60 6.31 20.31
C GLU A 46 25.85 7.61 20.01
N VAL A 47 24.99 7.60 18.98
CA VAL A 47 24.22 8.77 18.52
C VAL A 47 22.75 8.67 18.92
N LYS A 48 22.26 7.49 19.32
CA LYS A 48 20.85 7.29 19.74
C LYS A 48 20.43 8.22 20.84
N GLU A 49 21.31 8.49 21.80
CA GLU A 49 21.02 9.41 22.91
C GLU A 49 20.69 10.83 22.43
N ALA A 50 21.38 11.32 21.39
CA ALA A 50 21.11 12.64 20.82
C ALA A 50 19.73 12.69 20.13
N ILE A 51 19.31 11.59 19.50
CA ILE A 51 17.99 11.45 18.88
C ILE A 51 16.90 11.32 19.95
N ARG A 52 17.11 10.52 20.99
CA ARG A 52 16.17 10.42 22.12
C ARG A 52 15.92 11.76 22.78
N LYS A 53 16.97 12.56 22.98
CA LYS A 53 16.85 13.93 23.49
C LYS A 53 16.03 14.82 22.55
N ALA A 54 16.26 14.74 21.24
CA ALA A 54 15.46 15.47 20.24
C ALA A 54 14.00 14.99 20.17
N GLN A 55 13.74 13.69 20.36
CA GLN A 55 12.38 13.14 20.49
C GLN A 55 11.70 13.72 21.73
N GLU A 56 12.40 13.78 22.87
CA GLU A 56 11.86 14.33 24.10
C GLU A 56 11.50 15.81 23.96
N ASN A 57 12.38 16.61 23.34
CA ASN A 57 12.14 18.03 23.06
C ASN A 57 10.97 18.22 22.09
N THR A 58 10.89 17.39 21.05
CA THR A 58 9.77 17.42 20.09
C THR A 58 8.44 17.02 20.73
N LEU A 59 8.43 16.03 21.63
CA LEU A 59 7.26 15.66 22.41
C LEU A 59 6.77 16.81 23.30
N LYS A 60 7.69 17.54 23.96
CA LYS A 60 7.34 18.72 24.76
C LYS A 60 6.71 19.81 23.90
N ARG A 61 7.26 20.07 22.70
CA ARG A 61 6.69 21.01 21.73
C ARG A 61 5.28 20.60 21.30
N LEU A 62 5.09 19.33 20.91
CA LEU A 62 3.79 18.79 20.54
C LEU A 62 2.76 18.93 21.66
N GLN A 63 3.14 18.59 22.90
CA GLN A 63 2.26 18.76 24.06
C GLN A 63 1.86 20.23 24.23
N GLY A 64 2.82 21.16 24.16
CA GLY A 64 2.56 22.59 24.25
C GLY A 64 1.65 23.11 23.14
N ASP A 65 1.79 22.59 21.92
CA ASP A 65 0.91 22.92 20.80
C ASP A 65 -0.52 22.44 21.08
N LEU A 66 -0.69 21.19 21.51
CA LEU A 66 -2.01 20.61 21.83
C LEU A 66 -2.73 21.31 22.99
N GLU A 67 -1.99 21.74 24.02
CA GLU A 67 -2.54 22.49 25.16
C GLU A 67 -3.01 23.91 24.76
N LYS A 68 -2.44 24.48 23.70
CA LYS A 68 -2.80 25.81 23.19
C LYS A 68 -3.88 25.77 22.11
N MET A 69 -4.19 24.59 21.56
CA MET A 69 -5.19 24.42 20.52
C MET A 69 -6.62 24.59 21.07
N SER A 70 -7.53 25.02 20.18
CA SER A 70 -8.96 24.99 20.47
C SER A 70 -9.48 23.55 20.54
N PRO A 71 -10.64 23.32 21.19
CA PRO A 71 -11.27 21.99 21.21
C PRO A 71 -11.54 21.43 19.80
N GLU A 72 -11.81 22.30 18.82
CA GLU A 72 -12.04 21.92 17.42
C GLU A 72 -10.75 21.42 16.76
N ASP A 73 -9.63 22.10 16.98
CA ASP A 73 -8.33 21.70 16.41
C ASP A 73 -7.77 20.43 17.07
N GLN A 74 -8.08 20.22 18.34
CA GLN A 74 -7.84 18.96 19.03
C GLN A 74 -8.68 17.80 18.43
N GLU A 75 -9.88 18.05 17.90
CA GLU A 75 -10.67 17.00 17.22
C GLU A 75 -10.04 16.68 15.87
N LYS A 76 -9.60 17.71 15.14
CA LYS A 76 -8.84 17.53 13.89
C LYS A 76 -7.57 16.72 14.11
N PHE A 77 -6.91 16.86 15.27
CA PHE A 77 -5.76 16.04 15.62
C PHE A 77 -6.15 14.57 15.85
N LYS A 78 -7.27 14.31 16.54
CA LYS A 78 -7.81 12.97 16.72
C LYS A 78 -8.16 12.32 15.37
N GLU A 79 -8.89 13.03 14.50
CA GLU A 79 -9.18 12.57 13.14
C GLU A 79 -7.91 12.31 12.31
N TYR A 80 -6.90 13.18 12.46
CA TYR A 80 -5.61 13.02 11.83
C TYR A 80 -4.98 11.69 12.25
N ILE A 81 -4.89 11.41 13.57
CA ILE A 81 -4.37 10.16 14.14
C ILE A 81 -5.14 8.94 13.61
N GLU A 82 -6.48 9.01 13.57
CA GLU A 82 -7.31 7.90 13.10
C GLU A 82 -7.07 7.55 11.63
N ARG A 83 -6.69 8.54 10.81
CA ARG A 83 -6.48 8.40 9.36
C ARG A 83 -5.04 8.10 8.97
N ILE A 84 -4.09 8.09 9.90
CA ILE A 84 -2.68 7.93 9.53
C ILE A 84 -2.44 6.56 8.88
N SER A 85 -1.96 6.61 7.63
CA SER A 85 -1.39 5.47 6.92
C SER A 85 0.12 5.39 7.23
N GLY A 86 0.64 4.19 7.53
CA GLY A 86 2.05 3.98 7.87
C GLY A 86 2.29 2.92 8.96
N GLU A 87 3.41 3.06 9.67
CA GLU A 87 3.85 2.20 10.78
C GLU A 87 3.04 2.47 12.06
N LYS A 88 1.83 1.92 12.12
CA LYS A 88 0.85 2.17 13.19
C LYS A 88 1.40 1.91 14.60
N GLU A 89 2.30 0.93 14.76
CA GLU A 89 2.95 0.62 16.03
C GLU A 89 3.77 1.81 16.57
N LYS A 90 4.47 2.52 15.67
CA LYS A 90 5.29 3.68 16.03
C LYS A 90 4.44 4.87 16.44
N HIS A 91 3.31 5.06 15.76
CA HIS A 91 2.32 6.07 16.15
C HIS A 91 1.73 5.77 17.52
N LEU A 92 1.37 4.52 17.80
CA LEU A 92 0.85 4.12 19.12
C LEU A 92 1.86 4.40 20.24
N GLU A 93 3.15 4.14 20.03
CA GLU A 93 4.17 4.44 21.04
C GLU A 93 4.36 5.94 21.26
N ILE A 94 4.31 6.75 20.19
CA ILE A 94 4.36 8.21 20.32
C ILE A 94 3.17 8.71 21.16
N LEU A 95 1.97 8.15 20.94
CA LEU A 95 0.77 8.50 21.70
C LEU A 95 0.90 8.11 23.18
N GLU A 96 1.47 6.94 23.48
CA GLU A 96 1.72 6.53 24.86
C GLU A 96 2.72 7.45 25.57
N ASN A 97 3.82 7.80 24.91
CA ASN A 97 4.82 8.71 25.45
C ASN A 97 4.25 10.12 25.68
N LEU A 98 3.39 10.59 24.76
CA LEU A 98 2.67 11.85 24.92
C LEU A 98 1.71 11.80 26.11
N LYS A 99 0.94 10.71 26.25
CA LYS A 99 0.04 10.49 27.39
C LYS A 99 0.79 10.47 28.72
N ALA A 100 1.96 9.83 28.77
CA ALA A 100 2.81 9.80 29.96
C ALA A 100 3.25 11.22 30.36
N LYS A 101 3.71 12.04 29.40
CA LYS A 101 4.09 13.43 29.65
C LYS A 101 2.93 14.32 30.11
N ILE A 102 1.72 14.08 29.63
CA ILE A 102 0.52 14.78 30.12
C ILE A 102 0.22 14.42 31.59
N LYS A 103 0.52 13.20 32.03
CA LYS A 103 0.34 12.76 33.44
C LYS A 103 1.35 13.38 34.40
N GLU A 104 2.56 13.70 33.95
CA GLU A 104 3.64 14.24 34.79
C GLU A 104 3.45 15.73 35.15
N ALA A 105 2.59 16.44 34.43
CA ALA A 105 2.27 17.84 34.65
C ALA A 105 0.97 17.98 35.49
N PRO A 106 0.79 19.07 36.27
CA PRO A 106 -0.43 19.25 37.07
C PRO A 106 -1.67 19.17 36.17
N LEU A 107 -2.61 18.29 36.51
CA LEU A 107 -3.83 18.07 35.72
C LEU A 107 -4.71 19.33 35.76
N THR A 108 -4.67 20.10 34.69
CA THR A 108 -5.65 21.14 34.40
C THR A 108 -6.88 20.50 33.73
N PRO A 109 -8.07 21.13 33.76
CA PRO A 109 -9.26 20.61 33.07
C PRO A 109 -9.00 20.32 31.58
N ILE A 110 -8.23 21.18 30.91
CA ILE A 110 -7.81 21.01 29.51
C ILE A 110 -6.98 19.72 29.32
N ARG A 111 -6.09 19.39 30.26
CA ARG A 111 -5.27 18.17 30.20
C ARG A 111 -6.07 16.89 30.43
N ILE A 112 -7.13 16.95 31.23
CA ILE A 112 -8.04 15.83 31.44
C ILE A 112 -8.75 15.50 30.13
N GLU A 113 -9.36 16.51 29.50
CA GLU A 113 -10.07 16.37 28.22
C GLU A 113 -9.13 15.91 27.09
N LEU A 114 -7.93 16.49 27.00
CA LEU A 114 -6.89 16.04 26.05
C LEU A 114 -6.52 14.56 26.23
N LYS A 115 -6.38 14.10 27.47
CA LYS A 115 -6.01 12.71 27.78
C LYS A 115 -7.12 11.73 27.39
N GLU A 116 -8.38 12.09 27.63
CA GLU A 116 -9.54 11.28 27.23
C GLU A 116 -9.60 11.15 25.70
N ARG A 117 -9.46 12.25 24.97
CA ARG A 117 -9.48 12.27 23.50
C ARG A 117 -8.33 11.49 22.87
N LEU A 118 -7.14 11.55 23.49
CA LEU A 118 -5.99 10.77 23.07
C LEU A 118 -6.24 9.27 23.27
N GLU A 119 -6.90 8.89 24.37
CA GLU A 119 -7.27 7.51 24.64
C GLU A 119 -8.32 6.99 23.66
N GLU A 120 -9.36 7.78 23.38
CA GLU A 120 -10.36 7.46 22.37
C GLU A 120 -9.74 7.26 20.99
N GLY A 121 -8.84 8.16 20.58
CA GLY A 121 -8.11 8.03 19.31
C GLY A 121 -7.26 6.76 19.27
N LYS A 122 -6.55 6.45 20.36
CA LYS A 122 -5.74 5.22 20.48
C LYS A 122 -6.61 3.96 20.36
N VAL A 123 -7.73 3.88 21.06
CA VAL A 123 -8.65 2.74 21.02
C VAL A 123 -9.15 2.50 19.58
N LYS A 124 -9.55 3.56 18.87
CA LYS A 124 -9.99 3.42 17.47
C LYS A 124 -8.88 2.97 16.51
N VAL A 125 -7.64 3.40 16.75
CA VAL A 125 -6.49 2.91 15.95
C VAL A 125 -6.27 1.42 16.21
N ILE A 126 -6.32 0.97 17.47
CA ILE A 126 -6.20 -0.44 17.85
C ILE A 126 -7.33 -1.26 17.22
N GLU A 127 -8.59 -0.81 17.31
CA GLU A 127 -9.73 -1.47 16.70
C GLU A 127 -9.55 -1.63 15.17
N ARG A 128 -9.05 -0.59 14.48
CA ARG A 128 -8.70 -0.67 13.04
C ARG A 128 -7.52 -1.59 12.73
N ILE A 129 -6.63 -1.84 13.68
CA ILE A 129 -5.56 -2.83 13.54
C ILE A 129 -6.14 -4.23 13.69
N GLU A 130 -6.88 -4.48 14.76
CA GLU A 130 -7.50 -5.77 15.06
C GLU A 130 -8.47 -6.22 13.95
N VAL A 131 -9.27 -5.31 13.39
CA VAL A 131 -10.15 -5.61 12.25
C VAL A 131 -9.33 -6.03 11.03
N ARG A 132 -8.24 -5.32 10.70
CA ARG A 132 -7.36 -5.69 9.58
C ARG A 132 -6.61 -6.99 9.81
N GLU A 133 -6.20 -7.28 11.04
CA GLU A 133 -5.56 -8.54 11.40
C GLU A 133 -6.54 -9.70 11.32
N ARG A 134 -7.80 -9.49 11.72
CA ARG A 134 -8.87 -10.50 11.59
C ARG A 134 -9.23 -10.77 10.12
N GLU A 135 -9.26 -9.74 9.28
CA GLU A 135 -9.42 -9.86 7.82
C GLU A 135 -8.23 -10.59 7.16
N ARG A 136 -7.01 -10.35 7.64
CA ARG A 136 -5.80 -11.05 7.17
C ARG A 136 -5.72 -12.49 7.68
N ALA A 137 -6.24 -12.76 8.88
CA ALA A 137 -6.29 -14.09 9.48
C ALA A 137 -7.37 -15.00 8.86
N THR A 138 -8.23 -14.47 7.98
CA THR A 138 -9.19 -15.24 7.19
C THR A 138 -8.69 -15.63 5.79
N GLU A 139 -7.46 -15.27 5.40
CA GLU A 139 -6.80 -15.98 4.30
C GLU A 139 -6.34 -17.34 4.84
N GLU A 140 -7.18 -18.36 4.70
CA GLU A 140 -6.71 -19.73 4.75
C GLU A 140 -5.46 -19.83 3.87
N ILE A 141 -4.33 -20.16 4.45
CA ILE A 141 -3.12 -20.48 3.69
C ILE A 141 -3.46 -21.76 2.90
N GLN A 142 -4.00 -21.58 1.70
CA GLN A 142 -4.33 -22.67 0.81
C GLN A 142 -3.02 -23.21 0.23
N VAL A 143 -2.54 -24.30 0.82
CA VAL A 143 -1.36 -25.03 0.34
C VAL A 143 -1.80 -26.04 -0.69
N CYS A 144 -1.34 -25.90 -1.93
CA CYS A 144 -1.52 -26.90 -2.96
C CYS A 144 -0.38 -27.91 -2.97
N THR A 145 -0.70 -29.18 -3.19
CA THR A 145 0.30 -30.20 -3.49
C THR A 145 0.97 -29.89 -4.83
N LEU A 146 2.24 -30.27 -4.98
CA LEU A 146 2.98 -30.14 -6.24
C LEU A 146 2.72 -31.31 -7.21
N GLU A 147 1.67 -32.09 -6.96
CA GLU A 147 1.27 -33.19 -7.83
C GLU A 147 0.82 -32.64 -9.19
N TRP A 148 1.29 -33.31 -10.25
CA TRP A 148 0.95 -32.97 -11.62
C TRP A 148 -0.28 -33.75 -12.08
N ASP A 149 -1.46 -33.18 -11.86
CA ASP A 149 -2.76 -33.66 -12.36
C ASP A 149 -3.46 -32.52 -13.12
N PRO A 150 -3.00 -32.21 -14.35
CA PRO A 150 -3.30 -30.92 -14.98
C PRO A 150 -4.78 -30.76 -15.29
N VAL A 151 -5.28 -29.53 -15.16
CA VAL A 151 -6.65 -29.16 -15.51
C VAL A 151 -6.67 -27.94 -16.43
N CYS A 152 -7.66 -27.87 -17.30
CA CYS A 152 -7.92 -26.70 -18.12
C CYS A 152 -8.95 -25.81 -17.42
N GLY A 153 -8.59 -24.56 -17.14
CA GLY A 153 -9.51 -23.56 -16.59
C GLY A 153 -10.45 -23.00 -17.66
N LYS A 154 -11.58 -22.42 -17.23
CA LYS A 154 -12.50 -21.68 -18.13
C LYS A 154 -11.85 -20.46 -18.78
N ASP A 155 -10.71 -20.00 -18.26
CA ASP A 155 -9.87 -18.94 -18.84
C ASP A 155 -8.92 -19.46 -19.95
N GLY A 156 -9.00 -20.75 -20.31
CA GLY A 156 -8.17 -21.36 -21.35
C GLY A 156 -6.72 -21.60 -20.94
N LYS A 157 -6.38 -21.50 -19.65
CA LYS A 157 -5.04 -21.81 -19.13
C LYS A 157 -4.98 -23.18 -18.47
N THR A 158 -3.84 -23.82 -18.62
CA THR A 158 -3.54 -25.08 -17.95
C THR A 158 -3.00 -24.80 -16.56
N TYR A 159 -3.60 -25.42 -15.54
CA TYR A 159 -3.13 -25.40 -14.16
C TYR A 159 -2.52 -26.75 -13.79
N SER A 160 -1.49 -26.77 -12.94
CA SER A 160 -0.79 -28.00 -12.53
C SER A 160 -1.71 -29.01 -11.86
N ASN A 161 -2.72 -28.53 -11.13
CA ASN A 161 -3.83 -29.29 -10.58
C ASN A 161 -5.02 -28.38 -10.25
N GLU A 162 -6.14 -28.98 -9.85
CA GLU A 162 -7.37 -28.28 -9.48
C GLU A 162 -7.19 -27.29 -8.32
N CYS A 163 -6.28 -27.58 -7.38
CA CYS A 163 -6.00 -26.68 -6.27
C CYS A 163 -5.38 -25.37 -6.78
N PHE A 164 -4.40 -25.43 -7.69
CA PHE A 164 -3.81 -24.23 -8.29
C PHE A 164 -4.81 -23.44 -9.14
N ALA A 165 -5.78 -24.10 -9.78
CA ALA A 165 -6.87 -23.41 -10.48
C ALA A 165 -7.76 -22.63 -9.50
N LYS A 166 -8.13 -23.23 -8.37
CA LYS A 166 -8.91 -22.58 -7.30
C LYS A 166 -8.17 -21.41 -6.66
N LEU A 167 -6.87 -21.56 -6.39
CA LEU A 167 -6.02 -20.47 -5.90
C LEU A 167 -5.99 -19.27 -6.85
N ALA A 168 -6.07 -19.52 -8.16
CA ALA A 168 -6.15 -18.47 -9.16
C ALA A 168 -7.57 -17.91 -9.35
N GLY A 169 -8.56 -18.41 -8.60
CA GLY A 169 -9.97 -18.01 -8.73
C GLY A 169 -10.61 -18.47 -10.04
N VAL A 170 -10.08 -19.51 -10.67
CA VAL A 170 -10.55 -20.01 -11.98
C VAL A 170 -11.26 -21.34 -11.83
N GLU A 171 -12.50 -21.41 -12.32
CA GLU A 171 -13.25 -22.67 -12.40
C GLU A 171 -12.66 -23.59 -13.46
N MET A 172 -12.62 -24.89 -13.16
CA MET A 172 -12.21 -25.93 -14.11
C MET A 172 -13.24 -26.05 -15.25
N ASP A 173 -12.75 -26.09 -16.49
CA ASP A 173 -13.52 -26.45 -17.68
C ASP A 173 -13.52 -27.99 -17.86
N TYR A 174 -12.33 -28.60 -18.00
CA TYR A 174 -12.17 -30.06 -18.08
C TYR A 174 -10.81 -30.54 -17.56
N LYS A 175 -10.74 -31.83 -17.22
CA LYS A 175 -9.50 -32.50 -16.80
C LYS A 175 -8.52 -32.68 -17.96
N GLY A 176 -7.24 -32.51 -17.66
CA GLY A 176 -6.14 -32.52 -18.62
C GLY A 176 -5.67 -31.12 -19.01
N LYS A 177 -4.56 -31.05 -19.77
CA LYS A 177 -4.06 -29.79 -20.33
C LYS A 177 -5.08 -29.17 -21.28
N CYS A 178 -5.09 -27.84 -21.37
CA CYS A 178 -5.89 -27.16 -22.39
C CYS A 178 -5.44 -27.59 -23.79
N LYS A 179 -6.40 -27.99 -24.61
CA LYS A 179 -6.19 -28.34 -26.03
C LYS A 179 -6.01 -27.06 -26.86
N GLU A 180 -5.21 -27.15 -27.91
CA GLU A 180 -5.15 -26.10 -28.94
C GLU A 180 -6.56 -25.90 -29.52
N LYS A 181 -7.09 -24.68 -29.40
CA LYS A 181 -8.33 -24.28 -30.06
C LYS A 181 -8.04 -23.09 -30.98
N GLU A 182 -8.76 -23.02 -32.09
CA GLU A 182 -8.84 -21.79 -32.87
C GLU A 182 -9.49 -20.72 -31.99
N CYS A 183 -8.96 -19.49 -32.02
CA CYS A 183 -9.47 -18.40 -31.19
C CYS A 183 -10.95 -18.18 -31.51
N GLN A 184 -11.81 -18.27 -30.49
CA GLN A 184 -13.26 -18.19 -30.66
C GLN A 184 -13.78 -16.76 -30.61
N THR A 185 -12.98 -15.80 -30.13
CA THR A 185 -13.37 -14.38 -30.03
C THR A 185 -12.22 -13.45 -30.43
N ASP A 186 -12.58 -12.29 -30.99
CA ASP A 186 -11.66 -11.20 -31.36
C ASP A 186 -11.05 -10.47 -30.15
N ALA A 187 -11.55 -10.73 -28.94
CA ALA A 187 -11.02 -10.13 -27.71
C ALA A 187 -9.65 -10.73 -27.32
N ASP A 188 -9.35 -11.95 -27.76
CA ASP A 188 -8.14 -12.70 -27.38
C ASP A 188 -6.97 -12.53 -28.38
N CYS A 189 -7.22 -11.95 -29.56
CA CYS A 189 -6.19 -11.64 -30.55
C CYS A 189 -6.53 -10.36 -31.32
N PRO A 190 -5.57 -9.43 -31.56
CA PRO A 190 -5.86 -8.16 -32.24
C PRO A 190 -6.59 -8.38 -33.56
N GLN A 191 -7.70 -7.65 -33.76
CA GLN A 191 -8.43 -7.64 -35.03
C GLN A 191 -7.52 -7.26 -36.21
N PRO A 192 -7.80 -7.78 -37.42
CA PRO A 192 -6.98 -7.51 -38.59
C PRO A 192 -6.90 -6.01 -38.87
N LEU A 193 -5.69 -5.50 -39.08
CA LEU A 193 -5.49 -4.13 -39.53
C LEU A 193 -5.87 -4.06 -41.01
N CYS A 194 -6.97 -3.36 -41.29
CA CYS A 194 -7.43 -3.11 -42.65
C CYS A 194 -6.91 -1.75 -43.16
N GLY A 195 -6.32 -1.76 -44.35
CA GLY A 195 -5.91 -0.53 -45.04
C GLY A 195 -7.10 0.25 -45.62
N PRO A 196 -6.89 1.50 -46.05
CA PRO A 196 -7.93 2.32 -46.67
C PRO A 196 -8.41 1.72 -48.00
N VAL A 197 -9.67 1.99 -48.35
CA VAL A 197 -10.26 1.61 -49.65
C VAL A 197 -9.58 2.41 -50.76
N MET A 198 -9.09 1.72 -51.79
CA MET A 198 -8.39 2.31 -52.92
C MET A 198 -9.30 2.35 -54.17
N PRO A 199 -9.16 3.35 -55.06
CA PRO A 199 -9.90 3.38 -56.32
C PRO A 199 -9.58 2.13 -57.16
N GLY A 200 -10.60 1.36 -57.52
CA GLY A 200 -10.45 0.09 -58.26
C GLY A 200 -10.45 -1.18 -57.40
N ARG A 201 -10.52 -1.06 -56.06
CA ARG A 201 -10.77 -2.20 -55.16
C ARG A 201 -11.88 -1.84 -54.17
N PRO A 202 -13.13 -2.30 -54.38
CA PRO A 202 -14.28 -1.90 -53.57
C PRO A 202 -14.27 -2.45 -52.13
N GLN A 203 -13.28 -3.29 -51.77
CA GLN A 203 -13.11 -3.82 -50.41
C GLN A 203 -11.71 -3.48 -49.87
N PRO A 204 -11.58 -3.07 -48.60
CA PRO A 204 -10.28 -2.80 -47.99
C PRO A 204 -9.43 -4.06 -47.91
N LEU A 205 -8.12 -3.93 -48.14
CA LEU A 205 -7.19 -5.05 -47.93
C LEU A 205 -6.93 -5.18 -46.43
N CYS A 206 -7.43 -6.26 -45.84
CA CYS A 206 -7.18 -6.61 -44.45
C CYS A 206 -5.99 -7.56 -44.35
N ILE A 207 -4.97 -7.16 -43.60
CA ILE A 207 -3.88 -8.06 -43.22
C ILE A 207 -4.34 -8.80 -41.96
N GLY A 208 -4.74 -10.06 -42.14
CA GLY A 208 -5.07 -10.95 -41.05
C GLY A 208 -3.92 -11.89 -40.75
N VAL A 209 -3.72 -12.17 -39.47
CA VAL A 209 -2.84 -13.23 -39.00
C VAL A 209 -3.71 -14.44 -38.67
N LYS A 210 -3.45 -15.61 -39.27
CA LYS A 210 -4.01 -16.86 -38.71
C LYS A 210 -3.38 -17.03 -37.33
N SER A 211 -4.20 -16.90 -36.30
CA SER A 211 -3.80 -16.98 -34.91
C SER A 211 -4.34 -18.22 -34.22
N LYS A 212 -3.55 -18.80 -33.33
CA LYS A 212 -4.01 -19.82 -32.38
C LYS A 212 -3.92 -19.27 -30.97
N CYS A 213 -4.90 -19.61 -30.15
CA CYS A 213 -4.92 -19.28 -28.73
C CYS A 213 -4.37 -20.49 -27.97
N ILE A 214 -3.17 -20.35 -27.42
CA ILE A 214 -2.50 -21.40 -26.64
C ILE A 214 -2.19 -20.80 -25.27
N GLU A 215 -2.79 -21.33 -24.21
CA GLU A 215 -2.59 -20.87 -22.82
C GLU A 215 -2.90 -19.37 -22.62
N GLY A 216 -3.96 -18.87 -23.25
CA GLY A 216 -4.36 -17.46 -23.16
C GLY A 216 -3.42 -16.48 -23.87
N LYS A 217 -2.53 -16.98 -24.75
CA LYS A 217 -1.65 -16.16 -25.60
C LYS A 217 -1.99 -16.36 -27.07
N CYS A 218 -2.15 -15.25 -27.80
CA CYS A 218 -2.28 -15.29 -29.25
C CYS A 218 -0.92 -15.58 -29.89
N GLN A 219 -0.80 -16.72 -30.58
CA GLN A 219 0.36 -17.07 -31.41
C GLN A 219 0.02 -16.88 -32.89
N ILE A 220 0.80 -16.03 -33.57
CA ILE A 220 0.68 -15.75 -35.01
C ILE A 220 1.33 -16.90 -35.79
N GLN A 221 0.57 -17.59 -36.63
CA GLN A 221 1.07 -18.71 -37.44
C GLN A 221 1.35 -18.32 -38.89
N GLN A 222 0.53 -17.49 -39.54
CA GLN A 222 0.72 -17.07 -40.95
C GLN A 222 0.08 -15.70 -41.25
N ILE A 223 0.72 -14.91 -42.13
CA ILE A 223 0.14 -13.67 -42.70
C ILE A 223 -0.56 -14.06 -44.01
N GLN A 224 -1.88 -13.96 -44.07
CA GLN A 224 -2.64 -14.18 -45.30
C GLN A 224 -3.59 -13.00 -45.57
N PRO A 225 -3.76 -12.56 -46.84
CA PRO A 225 -4.78 -11.58 -47.18
C PRO A 225 -6.15 -12.23 -46.99
N ILE A 226 -6.95 -11.71 -46.05
CA ILE A 226 -8.32 -12.19 -45.83
C ILE A 226 -9.25 -11.44 -46.80
N GLN A 227 -10.05 -12.19 -47.57
CA GLN A 227 -11.17 -11.60 -48.30
C GLN A 227 -12.31 -11.34 -47.30
N VAL A 228 -12.72 -10.08 -47.16
CA VAL A 228 -13.85 -9.70 -46.31
C VAL A 228 -15.11 -10.28 -46.95
N ILE A 229 -15.70 -11.30 -46.33
CA ILE A 229 -17.03 -11.79 -46.73
C ILE A 229 -18.02 -10.73 -46.22
N PRO A 230 -18.79 -10.06 -47.08
CA PRO A 230 -19.78 -9.10 -46.62
C PRO A 230 -20.83 -9.83 -45.77
N GLU A 231 -21.11 -9.29 -44.57
CA GLU A 231 -22.21 -9.75 -43.73
C GLU A 231 -23.50 -9.65 -44.56
N LYS A 232 -24.25 -10.77 -44.63
CA LYS A 232 -25.58 -10.79 -45.24
C LYS A 232 -26.51 -9.96 -44.35
N GLU A 233 -27.09 -8.91 -44.92
CA GLU A 233 -28.29 -8.22 -44.40
C GLU A 233 -29.47 -9.19 -44.25
#